data_AF-A0A1A8LI22-F1
#
_entry.id   AF-A0A1A8LI22-F1
#
_cell.length_a   1.000
_cell.length_b   1.000
_cell.length_c   1.000
_cell.angle_alpha   90.00
_cell.angle_beta   90.00
_cell.angle_gamma   90.00
#
_symmetry.space_group_name_H-M   'P 1'
#
loop_
_entity.id
_entity.type
_entity.pdbx_description
1 polymer ?
#
loop_
_entity_poly.entity_id
_entity_poly.type
_entity_poly.pdbx_seq_one_letter_code
_entity_poly.pdbx_strand_id
1 'polypeptide(L)'
;LDREKTASYTFQVCATDSSPTNPRNSTAQVTIYIQDVNDNAPFFIQDPLILNISVSTVSSRRVLATMRAEDKDFGANGSVFYRFANPVRGFTINSLTGDIQATEKLQTLTQSQRTLIVQAMDQGNPAQSSLGVVVIYIREQIYRGIRFTRTARDVNLQENAAKGTVVTQTQAQYPDGSKAGISYSIFSGNRLQSFGISPITGEIWVQSSEGIDYEETPKLRLVVK
;
A
#
# COMPACT_ATOMS: atom_id res chain seq x y z
N LEU A 1 23.01 22.94 -33.03
CA LEU A 1 22.70 23.76 -31.83
C LEU A 1 21.81 22.88 -30.96
N ASP A 2 22.04 22.88 -29.66
CA ASP A 2 21.32 22.04 -28.69
C ASP A 2 20.93 22.99 -27.56
N ARG A 3 19.63 23.29 -27.46
CA ARG A 3 19.13 24.32 -26.54
C ARG A 3 19.26 23.85 -25.10
N GLU A 4 19.08 22.55 -24.88
CA GLU A 4 19.16 21.86 -23.60
C GLU A 4 20.57 21.94 -23.01
N LYS A 5 21.60 22.05 -23.88
CA LYS A 5 22.98 22.35 -23.46
C LYS A 5 23.27 23.85 -23.37
N THR A 6 22.80 24.66 -24.30
CA THR A 6 23.09 26.10 -24.33
C THR A 6 21.94 26.88 -24.98
N ALA A 7 21.16 27.59 -24.15
CA ALA A 7 19.93 28.25 -24.59
C ALA A 7 20.16 29.61 -25.30
N SER A 8 21.32 30.25 -25.11
CA SER A 8 21.63 31.52 -25.77
C SER A 8 23.12 31.78 -25.89
N TYR A 9 23.51 32.51 -26.92
CA TYR A 9 24.87 32.98 -27.14
C TYR A 9 24.88 34.51 -27.17
N THR A 10 25.85 35.13 -26.50
CA THR A 10 26.00 36.58 -26.49
C THR A 10 27.37 36.96 -27.04
N PHE A 11 27.36 37.80 -28.08
CA PHE A 11 28.55 38.28 -28.77
C PHE A 11 28.66 39.80 -28.62
N GLN A 12 29.89 40.31 -28.54
CA GLN A 12 30.15 41.71 -28.85
C GLN A 12 30.60 41.82 -30.30
N VAL A 13 29.89 42.64 -31.07
CA VAL A 13 30.29 43.03 -32.42
C VAL A 13 30.92 44.41 -32.35
N CYS A 14 31.98 44.62 -33.14
CA CYS A 14 32.67 45.89 -33.26
C CYS A 14 32.68 46.30 -34.72
N ALA A 15 32.19 47.49 -35.01
CA ALA A 15 32.31 48.12 -36.32
C ALA A 15 33.39 49.19 -36.24
N THR A 16 34.37 49.14 -37.13
CA THR A 16 35.44 50.14 -37.24
C THR A 16 35.41 50.74 -38.64
N ASP A 17 35.47 52.07 -38.75
CA ASP A 17 35.61 52.72 -40.05
C ASP A 17 37.00 52.47 -40.67
N SER A 18 37.16 52.74 -41.96
CA SER A 18 38.41 52.46 -42.69
C SER A 18 39.38 53.66 -42.71
N SER A 19 39.28 54.60 -41.76
CA SER A 19 40.14 55.79 -41.75
C SER A 19 41.62 55.41 -41.53
N PRO A 20 42.54 55.76 -42.46
CA PRO A 20 43.95 55.36 -42.36
C PRO A 20 44.73 56.12 -41.29
N THR A 21 44.19 57.23 -40.78
CA THR A 21 44.89 58.11 -39.82
C THR A 21 44.16 58.29 -38.49
N ASN A 22 42.84 58.10 -38.44
CA ASN A 22 42.06 58.19 -37.20
C ASN A 22 40.80 57.30 -37.28
N PRO A 23 40.95 55.97 -37.14
CA PRO A 23 39.83 55.04 -37.20
C PRO A 23 38.91 55.18 -35.98
N ARG A 24 37.60 55.27 -36.23
CA ARG A 24 36.59 55.23 -35.17
C ARG A 24 35.95 53.85 -35.11
N ASN A 25 35.62 53.41 -33.90
CA ASN A 25 34.87 52.18 -33.70
C ASN A 25 33.63 52.40 -32.84
N SER A 26 32.70 51.46 -32.96
CA SER A 26 31.50 51.35 -32.14
C SER A 26 31.24 49.88 -31.86
N THR A 27 30.85 49.56 -30.64
CA THR A 27 30.50 48.20 -30.24
C THR A 27 29.01 48.07 -29.99
N ALA A 28 28.46 46.90 -30.32
CA ALA A 28 27.11 46.51 -29.99
C ALA A 28 27.09 45.09 -29.42
N GLN A 29 26.12 44.79 -28.57
CA GLN A 29 25.91 43.44 -28.06
C GLN A 29 24.80 42.75 -28.88
N VAL A 30 25.07 41.53 -29.31
CA VAL A 30 24.09 40.69 -30.02
C VAL A 30 23.87 39.43 -29.19
N THR A 31 22.62 39.19 -28.79
CA THR A 31 22.22 37.96 -28.11
C THR A 31 21.36 37.12 -29.05
N ILE A 32 21.77 35.88 -29.28
CA ILE A 32 21.05 34.89 -30.07
C ILE A 32 20.39 33.92 -29.10
N TYR A 33 19.06 33.83 -29.14
CA TYR A 33 18.30 32.83 -28.40
C TYR A 33 18.06 31.61 -29.28
N ILE A 34 18.34 30.42 -28.75
CA ILE A 34 18.09 29.16 -29.45
C ILE A 34 16.63 28.77 -29.23
N GLN A 35 15.90 28.56 -30.32
CA GLN A 35 14.53 28.06 -30.26
C GLN A 35 14.51 26.57 -29.94
N ASP A 36 13.50 26.17 -29.17
CA ASP A 36 13.27 24.79 -28.75
C ASP A 36 12.67 23.95 -29.89
N VAL A 37 13.03 22.67 -29.93
CA VAL A 37 12.45 21.64 -30.79
C VAL A 37 12.11 20.46 -29.89
N ASN A 38 10.98 19.80 -30.13
CA ASN A 38 10.59 18.62 -29.36
C ASN A 38 11.48 17.42 -29.73
N ASP A 39 12.64 17.29 -29.12
CA ASP A 39 13.63 16.24 -29.39
C ASP A 39 13.99 15.38 -28.17
N ASN A 40 13.40 15.68 -27.01
CA ASN A 40 13.44 14.81 -25.84
C ASN A 40 12.05 14.22 -25.60
N ALA A 41 12.03 12.95 -25.18
CA ALA A 41 10.80 12.31 -24.73
C ALA A 41 10.74 12.36 -23.20
N PRO A 42 9.52 12.38 -22.61
CA PRO A 42 9.38 12.32 -21.16
C PRO A 42 10.03 11.05 -20.61
N PHE A 43 10.69 11.11 -19.46
CA PHE A 43 11.25 9.93 -18.79
C PHE A 43 10.79 9.87 -17.33
N PHE A 44 10.43 8.67 -16.86
CA PHE A 44 10.06 8.46 -15.45
C PHE A 44 11.30 8.46 -14.56
N ILE A 45 11.24 9.20 -13.44
CA ILE A 45 12.33 9.27 -12.46
C ILE A 45 12.49 7.95 -11.71
N GLN A 46 11.37 7.23 -11.51
CA GLN A 46 11.34 5.94 -10.84
C GLN A 46 10.49 4.97 -11.66
N ASP A 47 11.14 3.97 -12.25
CA ASP A 47 10.50 2.89 -13.01
C ASP A 47 11.29 1.57 -12.83
N PRO A 48 10.66 0.48 -12.35
CA PRO A 48 9.28 0.39 -11.90
C PRO A 48 9.05 1.02 -10.50
N LEU A 49 7.85 1.55 -10.29
CA LEU A 49 7.38 1.99 -8.97
C LEU A 49 6.69 0.83 -8.24
N ILE A 50 7.31 0.33 -7.16
CA ILE A 50 6.78 -0.80 -6.38
C ILE A 50 6.16 -0.31 -5.08
N LEU A 51 4.88 -0.64 -4.85
CA LEU A 51 4.14 -0.29 -3.65
C LEU A 51 3.81 -1.54 -2.83
N ASN A 52 3.92 -1.41 -1.50
CA ASN A 52 3.51 -2.42 -0.54
C ASN A 52 2.43 -1.82 0.38
N ILE A 53 1.17 -2.18 0.15
CA ILE A 53 0.02 -1.58 0.83
C ILE A 53 -0.57 -2.56 1.83
N SER A 54 -0.82 -2.11 3.06
CA SER A 54 -1.52 -2.90 4.07
C SER A 54 -3.01 -2.99 3.75
N VAL A 55 -3.61 -4.18 3.98
CA VAL A 55 -5.06 -4.40 3.85
C VAL A 55 -5.89 -3.37 4.63
N SER A 56 -5.40 -2.91 5.79
CA SER A 56 -6.12 -1.94 6.64
C SER A 56 -6.11 -0.50 6.13
N THR A 57 -5.26 -0.19 5.15
CA THR A 57 -5.13 1.17 4.59
C THR A 57 -5.97 1.42 3.34
N VAL A 58 -6.82 0.45 2.96
CA VAL A 58 -7.59 0.47 1.72
C VAL A 58 -8.94 1.17 1.93
N SER A 59 -8.92 2.50 1.96
CA SER A 59 -10.11 3.31 1.71
C SER A 59 -10.17 3.73 0.25
N SER A 60 -11.37 3.72 -0.34
CA SER A 60 -11.60 4.27 -1.68
C SER A 60 -11.27 5.76 -1.72
N ARG A 61 -10.68 6.24 -2.83
CA ARG A 61 -10.28 7.64 -3.09
C ARG A 61 -9.01 8.14 -2.40
N ARG A 62 -8.15 7.25 -1.89
CA ARG A 62 -6.82 7.63 -1.41
C ARG A 62 -5.81 7.59 -2.56
N VAL A 63 -4.91 8.59 -2.61
CA VAL A 63 -3.71 8.56 -3.45
C VAL A 63 -2.77 7.47 -2.93
N LEU A 64 -2.48 6.49 -3.78
CA LEU A 64 -1.61 5.36 -3.48
C LEU A 64 -0.16 5.62 -3.86
N ALA A 65 0.02 6.31 -4.99
CA ALA A 65 1.29 6.64 -5.60
C ALA A 65 1.15 7.86 -6.48
N THR A 66 2.28 8.49 -6.77
CA THR A 66 2.39 9.59 -7.74
C THR A 66 3.47 9.20 -8.72
N MET A 67 3.11 9.09 -9.99
CA MET A 67 4.09 8.90 -11.06
C MET A 67 4.69 10.25 -11.43
N ARG A 68 6.03 10.30 -11.54
CA ARG A 68 6.73 11.52 -11.93
C ARG A 68 7.63 11.22 -13.11
N ALA A 69 7.31 11.87 -14.23
CA ALA A 69 8.15 11.95 -15.40
C ALA A 69 8.59 13.40 -15.63
N GLU A 70 9.76 13.55 -16.24
CA GLU A 70 10.36 14.82 -16.59
C GLU A 70 10.69 14.82 -18.08
N ASP A 71 10.60 15.99 -18.69
CA ASP A 71 11.01 16.25 -20.06
C ASP A 71 11.95 17.47 -20.06
N LYS A 72 12.98 17.43 -20.89
CA LYS A 72 14.04 18.44 -20.92
C LYS A 72 13.71 19.62 -21.84
N ASP A 73 12.72 19.44 -22.70
CA ASP A 73 12.31 20.45 -23.66
C ASP A 73 11.59 21.63 -22.97
N PHE A 74 11.49 22.76 -23.65
CA PHE A 74 10.94 23.98 -23.06
C PHE A 74 9.44 24.15 -23.36
N GLY A 75 8.70 24.67 -22.36
CA GLY A 75 7.29 25.02 -22.55
C GLY A 75 6.41 23.80 -22.81
N ALA A 76 5.61 23.84 -23.88
CA ALA A 76 4.68 22.76 -24.22
C ALA A 76 5.39 21.44 -24.58
N ASN A 77 6.56 21.53 -25.22
CA ASN A 77 7.40 20.38 -25.55
C ASN A 77 7.91 19.68 -24.28
N GLY A 78 8.12 20.42 -23.18
CA GLY A 78 8.47 19.84 -21.88
C GLY A 78 7.30 19.53 -20.94
N SER A 79 6.05 19.82 -21.35
CA SER A 79 4.89 19.75 -20.46
C SER A 79 4.27 18.36 -20.47
N VAL A 80 4.44 17.61 -19.39
CA VAL A 80 4.08 16.20 -19.31
C VAL A 80 2.65 15.97 -18.79
N PHE A 81 1.91 15.09 -19.47
CA PHE A 81 0.61 14.57 -19.06
C PHE A 81 0.65 13.06 -18.84
N TYR A 82 -0.16 12.60 -17.90
CA TYR A 82 -0.22 11.20 -17.51
C TYR A 82 -1.55 10.55 -17.89
N ARG A 83 -1.49 9.30 -18.34
CA ARG A 83 -2.66 8.44 -18.51
C ARG A 83 -2.27 6.98 -18.32
N PHE A 84 -3.25 6.09 -18.16
CA PHE A 84 -2.96 4.67 -18.29
C PHE A 84 -2.83 4.29 -19.76
N ALA A 85 -1.82 3.48 -20.09
CA ALA A 85 -1.60 3.02 -21.46
C ALA A 85 -2.72 2.09 -21.94
N ASN A 86 -3.35 1.37 -21.01
CA ASN A 86 -4.48 0.48 -21.26
C ASN A 86 -5.64 0.82 -20.30
N PRO A 87 -6.89 0.48 -20.66
CA PRO A 87 -8.01 0.54 -19.73
C PRO A 87 -7.72 -0.27 -18.46
N VAL A 88 -7.86 0.35 -17.30
CA VAL A 88 -7.64 -0.27 -15.99
C VAL A 88 -8.89 -0.15 -15.14
N ARG A 89 -9.15 -1.20 -14.38
CA ARG A 89 -10.26 -1.29 -13.42
C ARG A 89 -9.75 -0.96 -12.02
N GLY A 90 -10.56 -0.23 -11.25
CA GLY A 90 -10.28 0.02 -9.84
C GLY A 90 -9.25 1.12 -9.57
N PHE A 91 -8.79 1.82 -10.61
CA PHE A 91 -7.81 2.91 -10.49
C PHE A 91 -8.17 4.10 -11.38
N THR A 92 -7.76 5.28 -10.94
CA THR A 92 -7.77 6.53 -11.71
C THR A 92 -6.43 7.22 -11.57
N ILE A 93 -6.00 7.94 -12.60
CA ILE A 93 -4.79 8.77 -12.57
C ILE A 93 -5.15 10.22 -12.87
N ASN A 94 -4.60 11.15 -12.09
CA ASN A 94 -4.67 12.57 -12.41
C ASN A 94 -3.69 12.89 -13.55
N SER A 95 -4.19 13.45 -14.64
CA SER A 95 -3.38 13.71 -15.85
C SER A 95 -2.30 14.75 -15.67
N LEU A 96 -2.41 15.64 -14.68
CA LEU A 96 -1.46 16.73 -14.43
C LEU A 96 -0.47 16.37 -13.32
N THR A 97 -0.95 15.74 -12.24
CA THR A 97 -0.11 15.45 -11.07
C THR A 97 0.52 14.06 -11.11
N GLY A 98 -0.02 13.13 -11.91
CA GLY A 98 0.41 11.74 -11.91
C GLY A 98 -0.09 10.94 -10.71
N ASP A 99 -0.99 11.50 -9.89
CA ASP A 99 -1.55 10.82 -8.71
C ASP A 99 -2.47 9.67 -9.11
N ILE A 100 -2.11 8.47 -8.65
CA ILE A 100 -2.88 7.24 -8.83
C ILE A 100 -3.73 7.01 -7.58
N GLN A 101 -5.05 6.92 -7.77
CA GLN A 101 -6.01 6.65 -6.71
C GLN A 101 -6.72 5.33 -6.95
N ALA A 102 -7.02 4.59 -5.87
CA ALA A 102 -7.92 3.45 -5.93
C ALA A 102 -9.39 3.89 -5.93
N THR A 103 -10.17 3.38 -6.87
CA THR A 103 -11.63 3.55 -6.92
C THR A 103 -12.39 2.35 -6.36
N GLU A 104 -11.71 1.20 -6.23
CA GLU A 104 -12.24 -0.03 -5.63
C GLU A 104 -11.32 -0.55 -4.52
N LYS A 105 -11.80 -1.53 -3.74
CA LYS A 105 -10.97 -2.21 -2.74
C LYS A 105 -9.87 -3.01 -3.43
N LEU A 106 -8.60 -2.74 -3.14
CA LEU A 106 -7.47 -3.42 -3.77
C LEU A 106 -7.52 -4.95 -3.66
N GLN A 107 -8.14 -5.49 -2.61
CA GLN A 107 -8.28 -6.92 -2.37
C GLN A 107 -9.21 -7.62 -3.38
N THR A 108 -10.10 -6.88 -4.06
CA THR A 108 -10.99 -7.45 -5.10
C THR A 108 -10.31 -7.57 -6.46
N LEU A 109 -9.12 -6.98 -6.61
CA LEU A 109 -8.36 -6.97 -7.84
C LEU A 109 -7.34 -8.13 -7.84
N THR A 110 -7.07 -8.67 -9.01
CA THR A 110 -5.98 -9.64 -9.21
C THR A 110 -4.62 -8.95 -9.22
N GLN A 111 -3.52 -9.71 -9.14
CA GLN A 111 -2.18 -9.11 -9.20
C GLN A 111 -1.92 -8.43 -10.55
N SER A 112 -2.40 -8.97 -11.67
CA SER A 112 -2.26 -8.34 -12.98
C SER A 112 -3.05 -7.04 -13.08
N GLN A 113 -4.26 -6.97 -12.50
CA GLN A 113 -5.04 -5.73 -12.42
C GLN A 113 -4.39 -4.67 -11.52
N ARG A 114 -3.51 -5.08 -10.60
CA ARG A 114 -2.69 -4.21 -9.73
C ARG A 114 -1.32 -3.87 -10.32
N THR A 115 -1.03 -4.34 -11.53
CA THR A 115 0.13 -3.91 -12.32
C THR A 115 -0.35 -2.91 -13.37
N LEU A 116 -0.03 -1.64 -13.15
CA LEU A 116 -0.50 -0.53 -13.98
C LEU A 116 0.61 -0.11 -14.93
N ILE A 117 0.26 0.15 -16.19
CA ILE A 117 1.17 0.74 -17.16
C ILE A 117 0.72 2.18 -17.37
N VAL A 118 1.58 3.12 -17.01
CA VAL A 118 1.33 4.55 -17.11
C VAL A 118 2.13 5.11 -18.28
N GLN A 119 1.46 5.90 -19.11
CA GLN A 119 2.09 6.65 -20.19
C GLN A 119 2.27 8.11 -19.75
N ALA A 120 3.49 8.62 -19.90
CA ALA A 120 3.80 10.04 -19.85
C ALA A 120 3.94 10.55 -21.29
N MET A 121 3.33 11.68 -21.61
CA MET A 121 3.31 12.25 -22.96
C MET A 121 3.47 13.77 -22.90
N ASP A 122 4.31 14.32 -23.75
CA ASP A 122 4.47 15.77 -23.90
C ASP A 122 3.33 16.41 -24.72
N GLN A 123 3.41 17.72 -24.97
CA GLN A 123 2.52 18.44 -25.88
C GLN A 123 3.22 18.92 -27.16
N GLY A 124 4.35 18.30 -27.51
CA GLY A 124 5.12 18.66 -28.69
C GLY A 124 4.47 18.18 -30.00
N ASN A 125 5.09 18.57 -31.12
CA ASN A 125 4.65 18.18 -32.46
C ASN A 125 5.85 17.70 -33.32
N PRO A 126 6.00 16.39 -33.58
CA PRO A 126 5.16 15.30 -33.07
C PRO A 126 5.32 15.13 -31.56
N ALA A 127 4.25 14.67 -30.91
CA ALA A 127 4.28 14.42 -29.47
C ALA A 127 5.09 13.15 -29.17
N GLN A 128 5.94 13.20 -28.15
CA GLN A 128 6.71 12.06 -27.68
C GLN A 128 6.13 11.52 -26.36
N SER A 129 6.43 10.24 -26.09
CA SER A 129 5.89 9.58 -24.90
C SER A 129 6.79 8.44 -24.43
N SER A 130 6.64 8.10 -23.15
CA SER A 130 7.26 6.92 -22.54
C SER A 130 6.26 6.15 -21.68
N LEU A 131 6.61 4.90 -21.37
CA LEU A 131 5.83 4.02 -20.51
C LEU A 131 6.60 3.76 -19.22
N GLY A 132 5.88 3.71 -18.11
CA GLY A 132 6.38 3.31 -16.79
C GLY A 132 5.43 2.34 -16.11
N VAL A 133 5.95 1.51 -15.22
CA VAL A 133 5.21 0.42 -14.59
C VAL A 133 5.04 0.68 -13.09
N VAL A 134 3.82 0.51 -12.60
CA VAL A 134 3.50 0.53 -11.16
C VAL A 134 3.03 -0.85 -10.74
N VAL A 135 3.70 -1.44 -9.75
CA VAL A 135 3.34 -2.77 -9.21
C VAL A 135 2.86 -2.61 -7.78
N ILE A 136 1.60 -2.98 -7.52
CA ILE A 136 0.99 -2.85 -6.20
C ILE A 136 0.85 -4.23 -5.55
N TYR A 137 1.58 -4.44 -4.46
CA TYR A 137 1.45 -5.60 -3.59
C TYR A 137 0.58 -5.28 -2.39
N ILE A 138 -0.26 -6.24 -2.01
CA ILE A 138 -1.04 -6.18 -0.78
C ILE A 138 -0.34 -7.04 0.27
N ARG A 139 0.03 -6.44 1.39
CA ARG A 139 0.52 -7.18 2.56
C ARG A 139 -0.66 -7.52 3.45
N GLU A 140 -0.80 -8.80 3.78
CA GLU A 140 -1.73 -9.24 4.82
C GLU A 140 -1.35 -8.59 6.16
N GLN A 141 -2.36 -8.17 6.93
CA GLN A 141 -2.10 -7.73 8.29
C GLN A 141 -1.63 -8.91 9.12
N ILE A 142 -0.57 -8.69 9.90
CA ILE A 142 -0.24 -9.59 11.01
C ILE A 142 -1.43 -9.56 11.98
N TYR A 143 -2.10 -10.70 12.17
CA TYR A 143 -3.22 -10.85 13.11
C TYR A 143 -2.79 -10.40 14.51
N ARG A 144 -3.48 -9.40 15.07
CA ARG A 144 -3.21 -8.83 16.41
C ARG A 144 -4.21 -9.26 17.48
N GLY A 145 -5.15 -10.15 17.15
CA GLY A 145 -6.15 -10.65 18.09
C GLY A 145 -5.58 -11.68 19.07
N ILE A 146 -6.38 -12.00 20.09
CA ILE A 146 -6.07 -13.09 21.02
C ILE A 146 -6.20 -14.44 20.33
N ARG A 147 -5.46 -15.43 20.83
CA ARG A 147 -5.55 -16.83 20.40
C ARG A 147 -5.45 -17.74 21.61
N PHE A 148 -6.22 -18.83 21.63
CA PHE A 148 -6.05 -19.89 22.63
C PHE A 148 -4.70 -20.60 22.42
N THR A 149 -4.01 -20.89 23.52
CA THR A 149 -2.89 -21.81 23.54
C THR A 149 -3.39 -23.22 23.22
N ARG A 150 -2.59 -24.04 22.55
CA ARG A 150 -2.96 -25.41 22.14
C ARG A 150 -2.95 -26.41 23.31
N THR A 151 -3.29 -25.98 24.52
CA THR A 151 -3.21 -26.80 25.73
C THR A 151 -4.50 -27.57 26.03
N ALA A 152 -5.64 -27.15 25.47
CA ALA A 152 -6.90 -27.89 25.61
C ALA A 152 -6.84 -29.19 24.78
N ARG A 153 -6.50 -30.29 25.45
CA ARG A 153 -6.64 -31.67 24.95
C ARG A 153 -7.92 -32.29 25.49
N ASP A 154 -8.32 -33.43 24.93
CA ASP A 154 -9.31 -34.31 25.56
C ASP A 154 -8.82 -34.63 26.99
N VAL A 155 -9.66 -34.33 28.00
CA VAL A 155 -9.39 -34.61 29.42
C VAL A 155 -10.37 -35.67 29.90
N ASN A 156 -9.89 -36.58 30.75
CA ASN A 156 -10.74 -37.58 31.37
C ASN A 156 -11.31 -37.03 32.67
N LEU A 157 -12.62 -37.19 32.86
CA LEU A 157 -13.34 -36.79 34.05
C LEU A 157 -14.19 -37.96 34.51
N GLN A 158 -14.19 -38.25 35.81
CA GLN A 158 -15.10 -39.24 36.37
C GLN A 158 -16.50 -38.63 36.47
N GLU A 159 -17.54 -39.40 36.10
CA GLU A 159 -18.93 -38.93 36.12
C GLU A 159 -19.42 -38.54 37.53
N ASN A 160 -18.88 -39.18 38.56
CA ASN A 160 -19.14 -38.88 39.96
C ASN A 160 -18.22 -37.79 40.55
N ALA A 161 -17.52 -37.04 39.71
CA ALA A 161 -16.65 -35.96 40.16
C ALA A 161 -17.42 -34.94 41.02
N ALA A 162 -16.85 -34.59 42.18
CA ALA A 162 -17.48 -33.69 43.12
C ALA A 162 -17.52 -32.25 42.59
N LYS A 163 -18.49 -31.47 43.09
CA LYS A 163 -18.53 -30.02 42.83
C LYS A 163 -17.22 -29.38 43.30
N GLY A 164 -16.59 -28.61 42.41
CA GLY A 164 -15.29 -27.97 42.62
C GLY A 164 -14.10 -28.76 42.07
N THR A 165 -14.29 -29.99 41.56
CA THR A 165 -13.22 -30.73 40.87
C THR A 165 -12.74 -29.95 39.65
N VAL A 166 -11.45 -29.66 39.59
CA VAL A 166 -10.81 -28.98 38.45
C VAL A 166 -10.73 -29.94 37.27
N VAL A 167 -11.21 -29.49 36.11
CA VAL A 167 -11.27 -30.29 34.87
C VAL A 167 -10.09 -29.97 33.98
N THR A 168 -9.89 -28.68 33.67
CA THR A 168 -8.78 -28.21 32.83
C THR A 168 -8.63 -26.69 32.95
N GLN A 169 -7.59 -26.14 32.35
CA GLN A 169 -7.41 -24.69 32.21
C GLN A 169 -7.13 -24.35 30.76
N THR A 170 -7.94 -23.45 30.19
CA THR A 170 -7.71 -22.87 28.88
C THR A 170 -7.13 -21.47 29.03
N GLN A 171 -6.26 -21.08 28.09
CA GLN A 171 -5.62 -19.78 28.15
C GLN A 171 -5.56 -19.16 26.76
N ALA A 172 -5.99 -17.92 26.64
CA ALA A 172 -5.76 -17.10 25.47
C ALA A 172 -4.68 -16.06 25.75
N GLN A 173 -3.96 -15.67 24.70
CA GLN A 173 -2.92 -14.65 24.75
C GLN A 173 -2.88 -13.86 23.45
N TYR A 174 -2.40 -12.63 23.53
CA TYR A 174 -2.02 -11.83 22.37
C TYR A 174 -0.74 -12.39 21.69
N PRO A 175 -0.41 -11.95 20.47
CA PRO A 175 0.81 -12.38 19.79
C PRO A 175 2.11 -12.05 20.54
N ASP A 176 2.10 -11.00 21.35
CA ASP A 176 3.21 -10.60 22.23
C ASP A 176 3.29 -11.41 23.54
N GLY A 177 2.34 -12.32 23.77
CA GLY A 177 2.25 -13.14 24.98
C GLY A 177 1.49 -12.50 26.13
N SER A 178 1.04 -11.25 26.01
CA SER A 178 0.25 -10.59 27.03
C SER A 178 -1.14 -11.25 27.18
N LYS A 179 -1.70 -11.14 28.38
CA LYS A 179 -3.00 -11.75 28.76
C LYS A 179 -3.96 -10.74 29.39
N ALA A 180 -3.56 -9.46 29.42
CA ALA A 180 -4.30 -8.41 30.11
C ALA A 180 -5.64 -8.14 29.43
N GLY A 181 -6.71 -8.05 30.23
CA GLY A 181 -8.05 -7.74 29.74
C GLY A 181 -8.75 -8.88 29.01
N ILE A 182 -8.21 -10.10 29.02
CA ILE A 182 -8.88 -11.28 28.47
C ILE A 182 -9.86 -11.83 29.51
N SER A 183 -11.10 -12.10 29.09
CA SER A 183 -12.13 -12.72 29.92
C SER A 183 -12.67 -13.98 29.27
N TYR A 184 -12.95 -15.03 30.05
CA TYR A 184 -13.39 -16.33 29.55
C TYR A 184 -14.85 -16.64 29.91
N SER A 185 -15.56 -17.28 28.99
CA SER A 185 -16.91 -17.79 29.23
C SER A 185 -17.19 -19.06 28.43
N ILE A 186 -18.04 -19.95 28.96
CA ILE A 186 -18.50 -21.11 28.19
C ILE A 186 -19.63 -20.64 27.25
N PHE A 187 -19.41 -20.79 25.95
CA PHE A 187 -20.37 -20.43 24.92
C PHE A 187 -21.41 -21.52 24.66
N SER A 188 -20.97 -22.79 24.63
CA SER A 188 -21.88 -23.93 24.38
C SER A 188 -21.31 -25.25 24.91
N GLY A 189 -22.16 -26.30 24.93
CA GLY A 189 -21.81 -27.65 25.39
C GLY A 189 -21.98 -27.89 26.89
N ASN A 190 -22.37 -26.87 27.65
CA ASN A 190 -22.52 -26.93 29.10
C ASN A 190 -23.96 -27.28 29.51
N ARG A 191 -24.37 -28.52 29.27
CA ARG A 191 -25.70 -29.02 29.64
C ARG A 191 -25.90 -28.93 31.16
N LEU A 192 -27.11 -28.56 31.59
CA LEU A 192 -27.49 -28.40 33.01
C LEU A 192 -26.54 -27.50 33.84
N GLN A 193 -25.74 -26.64 33.20
CA GLN A 193 -24.70 -25.85 33.86
C GLN A 193 -23.74 -26.72 34.69
N SER A 194 -23.43 -27.93 34.23
CA SER A 194 -22.54 -28.87 34.90
C SER A 194 -21.11 -28.39 35.08
N PHE A 195 -20.66 -27.42 34.30
CA PHE A 195 -19.33 -26.83 34.37
C PHE A 195 -19.36 -25.33 34.66
N GLY A 196 -18.42 -24.87 35.48
CA GLY A 196 -18.09 -23.46 35.66
C GLY A 196 -16.78 -23.12 34.97
N ILE A 197 -16.59 -21.84 34.62
CA ILE A 197 -15.30 -21.32 34.13
C ILE A 197 -14.95 -20.02 34.84
N SER A 198 -13.68 -19.86 35.18
CA SER A 198 -13.15 -18.63 35.78
C SER A 198 -12.98 -17.58 34.67
N PRO A 199 -13.64 -16.41 34.78
CA PRO A 199 -13.51 -15.37 33.77
C PRO A 199 -12.09 -14.79 33.72
N ILE A 200 -11.27 -14.96 34.76
CA ILE A 200 -9.93 -14.38 34.83
C ILE A 200 -8.86 -15.40 34.43
N THR A 201 -8.98 -16.64 34.92
CA THR A 201 -7.93 -17.65 34.78
C THR A 201 -8.21 -18.67 33.69
N GLY A 202 -9.45 -18.76 33.19
CA GLY A 202 -9.87 -19.78 32.23
C GLY A 202 -9.88 -21.21 32.78
N GLU A 203 -9.80 -21.36 34.11
CA GLU A 203 -9.95 -22.65 34.80
C GLU A 203 -11.40 -23.11 34.71
N ILE A 204 -11.60 -24.37 34.33
CA ILE A 204 -12.90 -25.03 34.23
C ILE A 204 -13.01 -26.05 35.36
N TRP A 205 -14.13 -26.02 36.09
CA TRP A 205 -14.42 -26.94 37.19
C TRP A 205 -15.82 -27.55 37.07
N VAL A 206 -16.04 -28.64 37.78
CA VAL A 206 -17.36 -29.27 37.93
C VAL A 206 -18.24 -28.40 38.83
N GLN A 207 -19.32 -27.86 38.28
CA GLN A 207 -20.32 -27.09 39.00
C GLN A 207 -21.47 -27.97 39.51
N SER A 208 -21.86 -28.99 38.73
CA SER A 208 -22.87 -30.00 39.08
C SER A 208 -22.60 -31.30 38.31
N SER A 209 -22.65 -32.45 39.01
CA SER A 209 -22.49 -33.77 38.41
C SER A 209 -23.76 -34.29 37.73
N GLU A 210 -24.91 -33.63 37.89
CA GLU A 210 -26.21 -34.09 37.36
C GLU A 210 -26.27 -34.19 35.82
N GLY A 211 -25.39 -33.47 35.12
CA GLY A 211 -25.26 -33.53 33.66
C GLY A 211 -23.98 -34.21 33.18
N ILE A 212 -23.28 -34.91 34.07
CA ILE A 212 -22.05 -35.66 33.79
C ILE A 212 -22.36 -37.13 34.02
N ASP A 213 -22.97 -37.77 33.03
CA ASP A 213 -23.38 -39.17 33.06
C ASP A 213 -22.73 -39.90 31.86
N TYR A 214 -21.92 -40.91 32.13
CA TYR A 214 -21.18 -41.63 31.11
C TYR A 214 -22.09 -42.44 30.19
N GLU A 215 -23.13 -43.08 30.75
CA GLU A 215 -24.09 -43.86 29.97
C GLU A 215 -24.91 -42.99 29.02
N GLU A 216 -25.20 -41.74 29.39
CA GLU A 216 -25.93 -40.80 28.54
C GLU A 216 -25.01 -40.11 27.52
N THR A 217 -23.89 -39.54 27.97
CA THR A 217 -22.99 -38.74 27.12
C THR A 217 -21.51 -39.00 27.45
N PRO A 218 -20.87 -40.04 26.85
CA PRO A 218 -19.50 -40.43 27.17
C PRO A 218 -18.44 -39.43 26.69
N LYS A 219 -18.82 -38.47 25.84
CA LYS A 219 -17.94 -37.37 25.39
C LYS A 219 -18.67 -36.05 25.38
N LEU A 220 -18.22 -35.13 26.23
CA LEU A 220 -18.72 -33.77 26.32
C LEU A 220 -17.80 -32.82 25.55
N ARG A 221 -18.38 -31.88 24.78
CA ARG A 221 -17.63 -30.87 24.03
C ARG A 221 -18.03 -29.47 24.47
N LEU A 222 -17.20 -28.87 25.31
CA LEU A 222 -17.35 -27.46 25.71
C LEU A 222 -16.72 -26.54 24.66
N VAL A 223 -17.41 -25.46 24.34
CA VAL A 223 -16.86 -24.37 23.50
C VAL A 223 -16.68 -23.15 24.40
N VAL A 224 -15.44 -22.67 24.51
CA VAL A 224 -15.09 -21.47 25.29
C VAL A 224 -14.89 -20.29 24.34
N LYS A 225 -15.29 -19.10 24.78
CA LYS A 225 -15.01 -17.82 24.12
C LYS A 225 -14.38 -16.83 25.08
#